data_AF-A0A7Y3WU17-F1
#
_entry.id   AF-A0A7Y3WU17-F1
#
_cell.length_a   1.000
_cell.length_b   1.000
_cell.length_c   1.000
_cell.angle_alpha   90.00
_cell.angle_beta   90.00
_cell.angle_gamma   90.00
#
_symmetry.space_group_name_H-M   'P 1'
#
loop_
_entity.id
_entity.type
_entity.pdbx_description
1 polymer ?
#
loop_
_entity_poly.entity_id
_entity_poly.type
_entity_poly.pdbx_seq_one_letter_code
_entity_poly.pdbx_strand_id
1 'polypeptide(L)'
;MVILTALGIILTLFIGIVNMIYSILNNKKTRFINTVTTSRITWISELRGYISEYISLIPLNGDIYMEKYSERNIFFQSFYRKKLLVELMLNKQDKFDKRILDTVTKIYNFVDEIYKCIDLMYIVKLPYYRELDPMGMEITLKKLIQGLDNNTAIIIKEKYIDLLGITENNDKDNVISMDARMMIYTCETKGIHRIFDAYRICIDKLIEELNHEIKNIVDVCQQLLKKEWDRVKVESEKGKCTGNKKKKLVYCITRQFLVIYCSGFIILIVAFLIILFH
;
A
#
# COMPACT_ATOMS: atom_id res chain seq x y z
N MET A 1 72.18 9.03 -18.53
CA MET A 1 71.53 8.35 -17.38
C MET A 1 70.50 9.21 -16.67
N VAL A 2 70.80 10.46 -16.28
CA VAL A 2 69.90 11.33 -15.50
C VAL A 2 68.55 11.62 -16.20
N ILE A 3 68.53 11.73 -17.53
CA ILE A 3 67.29 11.99 -18.30
C ILE A 3 66.34 10.79 -18.26
N LEU A 4 66.87 9.57 -18.32
CA LEU A 4 66.08 8.33 -18.28
C LEU A 4 65.42 8.12 -16.92
N THR A 5 66.13 8.42 -15.82
CA THR A 5 65.56 8.31 -14.48
C THR A 5 64.47 9.36 -14.24
N ALA A 6 64.66 10.59 -14.71
CA ALA A 6 63.65 11.64 -14.62
C ALA A 6 62.35 11.28 -15.37
N LEU A 7 62.47 10.69 -16.57
CA LEU A 7 61.31 10.24 -17.35
C LEU A 7 60.53 9.10 -16.69
N GLY A 8 61.22 8.15 -16.05
CA GLY A 8 60.58 7.09 -15.26
C GLY A 8 59.75 7.64 -14.09
N ILE A 9 60.25 8.69 -13.42
CA ILE A 9 59.55 9.35 -12.31
C ILE A 9 58.29 10.07 -12.82
N ILE A 10 58.38 10.78 -13.94
CA ILE A 10 57.22 11.50 -14.52
C ILE A 10 56.13 10.51 -14.97
N LEU A 11 56.52 9.40 -15.60
CA LEU A 11 55.57 8.39 -16.07
C LEU A 11 54.83 7.70 -14.90
N THR A 12 55.56 7.32 -13.85
CA THR A 12 54.95 6.71 -12.66
C THR A 12 54.03 7.68 -11.92
N LEU A 13 54.40 8.95 -11.83
CA LEU A 13 53.55 10.01 -11.26
C LEU A 13 52.27 10.20 -12.09
N PHE A 14 52.38 10.20 -13.42
CA PHE A 14 51.22 10.32 -14.31
C PHE A 14 50.26 9.14 -14.16
N ILE A 15 50.76 7.89 -14.16
CA ILE A 15 49.95 6.69 -13.92
C ILE A 15 49.27 6.77 -12.55
N GLY A 16 49.97 7.26 -11.52
CA GLY A 16 49.42 7.50 -10.19
C GLY A 16 48.24 8.47 -10.19
N ILE A 17 48.37 9.61 -10.90
CA ILE A 17 47.31 10.61 -11.03
C ILE A 17 46.09 10.02 -11.75
N VAL A 18 46.30 9.28 -12.85
CA VAL A 18 45.20 8.64 -13.60
C VAL A 18 44.44 7.66 -12.70
N ASN A 19 45.15 6.81 -11.97
CA ASN A 19 44.55 5.86 -11.04
C ASN A 19 43.81 6.57 -9.90
N MET A 20 44.37 7.65 -9.36
CA MET A 20 43.73 8.46 -8.32
C MET A 20 42.45 9.11 -8.82
N ILE A 21 42.45 9.73 -10.01
CA ILE A 21 41.26 10.33 -10.62
C ILE A 21 40.20 9.27 -10.88
N TYR A 22 40.58 8.12 -11.45
CA TYR A 22 39.68 7.00 -11.68
C TYR A 22 39.05 6.48 -10.38
N SER A 23 39.86 6.32 -9.33
CA SER A 23 39.42 5.90 -7.99
C SER A 23 38.43 6.89 -7.37
N ILE A 24 38.71 8.19 -7.41
CA ILE A 24 37.82 9.24 -6.89
C ILE A 24 36.47 9.22 -7.62
N LEU A 25 36.48 9.10 -8.95
CA LEU A 25 35.26 9.08 -9.76
C LEU A 25 34.42 7.83 -9.50
N ASN A 26 35.04 6.66 -9.35
CA ASN A 26 34.33 5.43 -8.99
C ASN A 26 33.79 5.49 -7.56
N ASN A 27 34.57 5.98 -6.60
CA ASN A 27 34.13 6.08 -5.20
C ASN A 27 32.91 6.98 -5.02
N LYS A 28 32.83 8.11 -5.73
CA LYS A 28 31.63 8.98 -5.70
C LYS A 28 30.38 8.27 -6.22
N LYS A 29 30.51 7.50 -7.31
CA LYS A 29 29.39 6.75 -7.90
C LYS A 29 28.91 5.64 -6.97
N THR A 30 29.84 4.86 -6.42
CA THR A 30 29.53 3.77 -5.48
C THR A 30 28.86 4.31 -4.22
N ARG A 31 29.37 5.42 -3.65
CA ARG A 31 28.76 6.05 -2.48
C ARG A 31 27.33 6.52 -2.75
N PHE A 32 27.09 7.19 -3.88
CA PHE A 32 25.74 7.63 -4.26
C PHE A 32 24.77 6.44 -4.41
N ILE A 33 25.20 5.36 -5.08
CA ILE A 33 24.38 4.16 -5.26
C ILE A 33 24.04 3.55 -3.90
N ASN A 34 25.05 3.35 -3.05
CA ASN A 34 24.85 2.80 -1.72
C ASN A 34 23.88 3.66 -0.90
N THR A 35 24.01 4.99 -0.93
CA THR A 35 23.07 5.89 -0.24
C THR A 35 21.64 5.73 -0.74
N VAL A 36 21.42 5.74 -2.07
CA VAL A 36 20.05 5.61 -2.64
C VAL A 36 19.45 4.25 -2.31
N THR A 37 20.25 3.18 -2.41
CA THR A 37 19.81 1.82 -2.08
C THR A 37 19.47 1.70 -0.61
N THR A 38 20.30 2.25 0.30
CA THR A 38 20.01 2.28 1.73
C THR A 38 18.72 3.04 2.02
N SER A 39 18.55 4.26 1.50
CA SER A 39 17.33 5.03 1.68
C SER A 39 16.08 4.29 1.17
N ARG A 40 16.19 3.57 0.06
CA ARG A 40 15.09 2.77 -0.49
C ARG A 40 14.74 1.58 0.41
N ILE A 41 15.73 0.85 0.89
CA ILE A 41 15.52 -0.28 1.81
C ILE A 41 14.87 0.23 3.11
N THR A 42 15.33 1.35 3.66
CA THR A 42 14.73 2.00 4.83
C THR A 42 13.28 2.36 4.57
N TRP A 43 12.97 3.06 3.47
CA TRP A 43 11.60 3.45 3.11
C TRP A 43 10.65 2.23 3.00
N ILE A 44 11.08 1.14 2.34
CA ILE A 44 10.26 -0.09 2.23
C ILE A 44 10.04 -0.74 3.61
N SER A 45 11.07 -0.76 4.45
CA SER A 45 10.97 -1.32 5.79
C SER A 45 9.98 -0.54 6.66
N GLU A 46 10.01 0.79 6.58
CA GLU A 46 9.07 1.68 7.27
C GLU A 46 7.65 1.50 6.75
N LEU A 47 7.46 1.47 5.42
CA LEU A 47 6.15 1.21 4.80
C LEU A 47 5.54 -0.11 5.29
N ARG A 48 6.34 -1.18 5.30
CA ARG A 48 5.91 -2.49 5.83
C ARG A 48 5.54 -2.40 7.31
N GLY A 49 6.32 -1.66 8.11
CA GLY A 49 6.03 -1.40 9.51
C GLY A 49 4.66 -0.74 9.69
N TYR A 50 4.40 0.35 8.96
CA TYR A 50 3.12 1.06 9.03
C TYR A 50 1.94 0.21 8.56
N ILE A 51 2.11 -0.60 7.51
CA ILE A 51 1.06 -1.52 7.05
C ILE A 51 0.80 -2.62 8.09
N SER A 52 1.85 -3.17 8.71
CA SER A 52 1.70 -4.16 9.77
C SER A 52 0.96 -3.57 10.98
N GLU A 53 1.33 -2.37 11.40
CA GLU A 53 0.64 -1.66 12.48
C GLU A 53 -0.81 -1.35 12.11
N TYR A 54 -1.08 -0.92 10.87
CA TYR A 54 -2.42 -0.66 10.36
C TYR A 54 -3.31 -1.90 10.41
N ILE A 55 -2.80 -3.05 9.93
CA ILE A 55 -3.51 -4.33 9.98
C ILE A 55 -3.72 -4.79 11.42
N SER A 56 -2.73 -4.60 12.31
CA SER A 56 -2.81 -5.06 13.71
C SER A 56 -3.92 -4.40 14.53
N LEU A 57 -4.38 -3.21 14.10
CA LEU A 57 -5.50 -2.54 14.74
C LEU A 57 -6.84 -3.22 14.43
N ILE A 58 -6.93 -3.92 13.31
CA ILE A 58 -8.19 -4.47 12.79
C ILE A 58 -8.56 -5.74 13.57
N PRO A 59 -9.71 -5.78 14.25
CA PRO A 59 -10.20 -7.02 14.86
C PRO A 59 -10.52 -8.08 13.80
N LEU A 60 -10.09 -9.32 14.04
CA LEU A 60 -10.31 -10.43 13.12
C LEU A 60 -11.64 -11.18 13.36
N ASN A 61 -12.37 -10.83 14.41
CA ASN A 61 -13.62 -11.48 14.81
C ASN A 61 -14.70 -10.42 15.11
N GLY A 62 -15.93 -10.67 14.66
CA GLY A 62 -17.10 -9.80 14.83
C GLY A 62 -17.43 -9.52 16.30
N ASP A 63 -17.24 -10.52 17.16
CA ASP A 63 -17.52 -10.35 18.60
C ASP A 63 -16.60 -9.29 19.23
N ILE A 64 -15.36 -9.15 18.76
CA ILE A 64 -14.40 -8.15 19.27
C ILE A 64 -14.83 -6.74 18.87
N TYR A 65 -15.40 -6.57 17.67
CA TYR A 65 -15.93 -5.28 17.25
C TYR A 65 -17.09 -4.81 18.15
N MET A 66 -17.94 -5.75 18.58
CA MET A 66 -19.03 -5.47 19.52
C MET A 66 -18.49 -5.11 20.91
N GLU A 67 -17.52 -5.87 21.42
CA GLU A 67 -16.92 -5.64 22.73
C GLU A 67 -16.28 -4.25 22.83
N LYS A 68 -15.54 -3.85 21.79
CA LYS A 68 -14.81 -2.57 21.74
C LYS A 68 -15.62 -1.40 21.19
N TYR A 69 -16.94 -1.58 21.02
CA TYR A 69 -17.79 -0.56 20.43
C TYR A 69 -17.79 0.77 21.20
N SER A 70 -17.70 0.73 22.53
CA SER A 70 -17.58 1.93 23.39
C SER A 70 -16.35 2.79 23.05
N GLU A 71 -15.28 2.18 22.54
CA GLU A 71 -14.02 2.83 22.20
C GLU A 71 -13.92 3.18 20.71
N ARG A 72 -15.01 3.05 19.93
CA ARG A 72 -14.99 3.21 18.47
C ARG A 72 -14.31 4.48 17.98
N ASN A 73 -14.52 5.60 18.66
CA ASN A 73 -13.97 6.90 18.23
C ASN A 73 -12.43 6.93 18.35
N ILE A 74 -11.91 6.37 19.44
CA ILE A 74 -10.47 6.24 19.69
C ILE A 74 -9.87 5.28 18.66
N PHE A 75 -10.55 4.15 18.42
CA PHE A 75 -10.18 3.21 17.38
C PHE A 75 -10.10 3.89 16.01
N PHE A 76 -11.18 4.54 15.53
CA PHE A 76 -11.21 5.19 14.22
C PHE A 76 -10.17 6.29 14.08
N GLN A 77 -9.92 7.07 15.13
CA GLN A 77 -8.86 8.08 15.11
C GLN A 77 -7.49 7.44 14.90
N SER A 78 -7.18 6.37 15.64
CA SER A 78 -5.91 5.66 15.53
C SER A 78 -5.76 4.97 14.16
N PHE A 79 -6.83 4.34 13.69
CA PHE A 79 -6.92 3.62 12.42
C PHE A 79 -6.78 4.56 11.22
N TYR A 80 -7.49 5.68 11.23
CA TYR A 80 -7.39 6.72 10.20
C TYR A 80 -6.00 7.36 10.16
N ARG A 81 -5.40 7.63 11.33
CA ARG A 81 -4.02 8.14 11.40
C ARG A 81 -3.03 7.19 10.74
N LYS A 82 -3.15 5.87 10.97
CA LYS A 82 -2.27 4.87 10.35
C LYS A 82 -2.51 4.76 8.84
N LYS A 83 -3.75 4.84 8.38
CA LYS A 83 -4.09 4.96 6.95
C LYS A 83 -3.37 6.14 6.30
N LEU A 84 -3.46 7.34 6.88
CA LEU A 84 -2.80 8.54 6.34
C LEU A 84 -1.28 8.40 6.25
N LEU A 85 -0.64 7.77 7.24
CA LEU A 85 0.81 7.52 7.20
C LEU A 85 1.20 6.62 6.03
N VAL A 86 0.41 5.57 5.77
CA VAL A 86 0.62 4.71 4.59
C VAL A 86 0.41 5.50 3.31
N GLU A 87 -0.64 6.33 3.22
CA GLU A 87 -0.92 7.14 2.03
C GLU A 87 0.19 8.15 1.72
N LEU A 88 0.76 8.78 2.74
CA LEU A 88 1.86 9.75 2.60
C LEU A 88 3.16 9.11 2.11
N MET A 89 3.39 7.84 2.43
CA MET A 89 4.58 7.10 2.02
C MET A 89 4.53 6.64 0.56
N LEU A 90 3.34 6.61 -0.05
CA LEU A 90 3.11 6.01 -1.36
C LEU A 90 3.02 7.07 -2.47
N ASN A 91 3.56 6.76 -3.64
CA ASN A 91 3.49 7.63 -4.82
C ASN A 91 2.30 7.25 -5.71
N LYS A 92 1.35 8.18 -5.87
CA LYS A 92 0.14 7.98 -6.70
C LYS A 92 0.41 7.65 -8.18
N GLN A 93 1.63 7.88 -8.68
CA GLN A 93 2.00 7.57 -10.06
C GLN A 93 2.48 6.13 -10.27
N ASP A 94 2.96 5.44 -9.23
CA ASP A 94 3.41 4.05 -9.37
C ASP A 94 2.22 3.09 -9.31
N LYS A 95 2.23 2.09 -10.21
CA LYS A 95 1.13 1.12 -10.32
C LYS A 95 1.00 0.24 -9.07
N PHE A 96 2.10 -0.09 -8.39
CA PHE A 96 2.06 -0.88 -7.15
C PHE A 96 1.53 -0.05 -6.00
N ASP A 97 2.04 1.17 -5.87
CA ASP A 97 1.60 2.10 -4.82
C ASP A 97 0.10 2.38 -4.94
N LYS A 98 -0.40 2.56 -6.17
CA LYS A 98 -1.85 2.68 -6.41
C LYS A 98 -2.63 1.45 -5.95
N ARG A 99 -2.15 0.22 -6.23
CA ARG A 99 -2.81 -1.01 -5.75
C ARG A 99 -2.85 -1.08 -4.23
N ILE A 100 -1.78 -0.64 -3.55
CA ILE A 100 -1.75 -0.58 -2.08
C ILE A 100 -2.77 0.45 -1.59
N LEU A 101 -2.80 1.65 -2.15
CA LEU A 101 -3.77 2.70 -1.81
C LEU A 101 -5.21 2.23 -1.99
N ASP A 102 -5.51 1.59 -3.12
CA ASP A 102 -6.84 1.05 -3.42
C ASP A 102 -7.24 -0.01 -2.37
N THR A 103 -6.31 -0.90 -2.00
CA THR A 103 -6.56 -1.96 -1.01
C THR A 103 -6.76 -1.39 0.40
N VAL A 104 -5.91 -0.45 0.83
CA VAL A 104 -6.06 0.27 2.11
C VAL A 104 -7.41 0.99 2.18
N THR A 105 -7.83 1.61 1.07
CA THR A 105 -9.13 2.30 0.99
C THR A 105 -10.29 1.32 1.15
N LYS A 106 -10.24 0.17 0.48
CA LYS A 106 -11.25 -0.88 0.63
C LYS A 106 -11.33 -1.40 2.06
N ILE A 107 -10.18 -1.71 2.67
CA ILE A 107 -10.10 -2.16 4.07
C ILE A 107 -10.77 -1.14 4.99
N TYR A 108 -10.49 0.16 4.80
CA TYR A 108 -11.13 1.21 5.58
C TYR A 108 -12.65 1.23 5.41
N ASN A 109 -13.14 1.10 4.18
CA ASN A 109 -14.58 1.09 3.91
C ASN A 109 -15.27 -0.12 4.54
N PHE A 110 -14.68 -1.31 4.48
CA PHE A 110 -15.21 -2.50 5.16
C PHE A 110 -15.31 -2.31 6.67
N VAL A 111 -14.28 -1.75 7.30
CA VAL A 111 -14.31 -1.44 8.74
C VAL A 111 -15.39 -0.42 9.06
N ASP A 112 -15.53 0.64 8.26
CA ASP A 112 -16.59 1.64 8.40
C ASP A 112 -18.00 1.00 8.29
N GLU A 113 -18.21 0.13 7.31
CA GLU A 113 -19.47 -0.60 7.12
C GLU A 113 -19.79 -1.56 8.27
N ILE A 114 -18.80 -2.27 8.80
CA ILE A 114 -18.97 -3.12 9.99
C ILE A 114 -19.47 -2.27 11.16
N TYR A 115 -18.85 -1.13 11.44
CA TYR A 115 -19.29 -0.24 12.51
C TYR A 115 -20.67 0.36 12.26
N LYS A 116 -21.06 0.67 11.01
CA LYS A 116 -22.43 1.08 10.69
C LYS A 116 -23.45 -0.02 10.99
N CYS A 117 -23.12 -1.28 10.70
CA CYS A 117 -23.97 -2.42 11.06
C CYS A 117 -24.11 -2.56 12.58
N ILE A 118 -23.03 -2.32 13.32
CA ILE A 118 -23.03 -2.34 14.79
C ILE A 118 -23.84 -1.18 15.35
N ASP A 119 -23.67 0.05 14.83
CA ASP A 119 -24.47 1.22 15.19
C ASP A 119 -25.96 0.89 15.07
N LEU A 120 -26.37 0.27 13.95
CA LEU A 120 -27.74 -0.21 13.72
C LEU A 120 -28.20 -1.22 14.77
N MET A 121 -27.38 -2.22 15.12
CA MET A 121 -27.71 -3.20 16.15
C MET A 121 -27.88 -2.57 17.54
N TYR A 122 -26.99 -1.64 17.93
CA TYR A 122 -27.07 -0.97 19.23
C TYR A 122 -28.26 -0.02 19.31
N ILE A 123 -28.59 0.66 18.21
CA ILE A 123 -29.76 1.52 18.10
C ILE A 123 -31.04 0.73 18.37
N VAL A 124 -31.20 -0.46 17.78
CA VAL A 124 -32.34 -1.36 18.03
C VAL A 124 -32.44 -1.80 19.50
N LYS A 125 -31.32 -1.78 20.24
CA LYS A 125 -31.27 -2.14 21.67
C LYS A 125 -31.70 -1.01 22.60
N LEU A 126 -31.77 0.24 22.14
CA LEU A 126 -32.08 1.38 23.01
C LEU A 126 -33.52 1.32 23.54
N PRO A 127 -33.76 1.57 24.84
CA PRO A 127 -35.12 1.58 25.39
C PRO A 127 -36.01 2.64 24.72
N TYR A 128 -35.43 3.77 24.31
CA TYR A 128 -36.10 4.82 23.53
C TYR A 128 -36.67 4.31 22.19
N TYR A 129 -36.07 3.26 21.60
CA TYR A 129 -36.60 2.64 20.38
C TYR A 129 -37.87 1.83 20.60
N ARG A 130 -38.13 1.37 21.83
CA ARG A 130 -39.41 0.75 22.19
C ARG A 130 -40.53 1.77 22.36
N GLU A 131 -40.16 3.04 22.57
CA GLU A 131 -41.09 4.16 22.77
C GLU A 131 -41.37 4.94 21.47
N LEU A 132 -40.52 4.77 20.45
CA LEU A 132 -40.77 5.32 19.11
C LEU A 132 -42.00 4.66 18.49
N ASP A 133 -42.86 5.47 17.90
CA ASP A 133 -43.99 4.98 17.11
C ASP A 133 -43.46 4.25 15.86
N PRO A 134 -44.26 3.32 15.28
CA PRO A 134 -43.83 2.51 14.13
C PRO A 134 -43.28 3.34 12.96
N MET A 135 -43.78 4.56 12.76
CA MET A 135 -43.36 5.45 11.68
C MET A 135 -42.00 6.10 11.98
N GLY A 136 -41.75 6.53 13.22
CA GLY A 136 -40.45 7.06 13.66
C GLY A 136 -39.32 6.03 13.55
N MET A 137 -39.61 4.76 13.86
CA MET A 137 -38.67 3.66 13.70
C MET A 137 -38.35 3.42 12.21
N GLU A 138 -39.37 3.35 11.35
CA GLU A 138 -39.18 3.15 9.91
C GLU A 138 -38.35 4.27 9.26
N ILE A 139 -38.62 5.53 9.60
CA ILE A 139 -37.86 6.67 9.08
C ILE A 139 -36.39 6.58 9.48
N THR A 140 -36.11 6.20 10.72
CA THR A 140 -34.73 6.14 11.23
C THR A 140 -33.97 4.96 10.64
N LEU A 141 -34.63 3.80 10.51
CA LEU A 141 -34.07 2.63 9.84
C LEU A 141 -33.79 2.91 8.36
N LYS A 142 -34.72 3.57 7.65
CA LYS A 142 -34.54 3.98 6.25
C LYS A 142 -33.35 4.93 6.08
N LYS A 143 -33.20 5.93 6.94
CA LYS A 143 -32.07 6.87 6.90
C LYS A 143 -30.73 6.17 7.11
N LEU A 144 -30.68 5.18 7.98
CA LEU A 144 -29.45 4.43 8.26
C LEU A 144 -29.13 3.43 7.14
N ILE A 145 -30.15 2.74 6.59
CA ILE A 145 -30.01 1.86 5.43
C ILE A 145 -29.52 2.65 4.20
N GLN A 146 -29.99 3.89 4.02
CA GLN A 146 -29.50 4.79 2.96
C GLN A 146 -28.01 5.15 3.11
N GLY A 147 -27.42 4.96 4.29
CA GLY A 147 -25.99 5.19 4.55
C GLY A 147 -25.08 3.96 4.37
N LEU A 148 -25.67 2.79 4.11
CA LEU A 148 -24.94 1.56 3.79
C LEU A 148 -24.63 1.47 2.29
N ASP A 149 -23.56 0.77 1.93
CA ASP A 149 -23.30 0.45 0.53
C ASP A 149 -24.46 -0.36 -0.06
N ASN A 150 -24.75 -0.15 -1.36
CA ASN A 150 -25.88 -0.80 -2.03
C ASN A 150 -25.82 -2.32 -1.92
N ASN A 151 -24.63 -2.92 -1.97
CA ASN A 151 -24.50 -4.38 -1.86
C ASN A 151 -24.81 -4.87 -0.44
N THR A 152 -24.33 -4.16 0.58
CA THR A 152 -24.59 -4.47 2.00
C THR A 152 -26.06 -4.29 2.33
N ALA A 153 -26.70 -3.25 1.81
CA ALA A 153 -28.14 -3.04 1.93
C ALA A 153 -28.97 -4.15 1.26
N ILE A 154 -28.55 -4.62 0.08
CA ILE A 154 -29.20 -5.76 -0.61
C ILE A 154 -29.06 -7.03 0.22
N ILE A 155 -27.86 -7.36 0.72
CA ILE A 155 -27.63 -8.56 1.54
C ILE A 155 -28.48 -8.54 2.80
N ILE A 156 -28.57 -7.39 3.47
CA ILE A 156 -29.43 -7.21 4.65
C ILE A 156 -30.89 -7.39 4.25
N LYS A 157 -31.33 -6.80 3.13
CA LYS A 157 -32.71 -6.91 2.64
C LYS A 157 -33.08 -8.36 2.28
N GLU A 158 -32.21 -9.07 1.56
CA GLU A 158 -32.39 -10.48 1.18
C GLU A 158 -32.47 -11.38 2.42
N LYS A 159 -31.51 -11.28 3.34
CA LYS A 159 -31.53 -12.08 4.58
C LYS A 159 -32.71 -11.73 5.48
N TYR A 160 -33.13 -10.47 5.49
CA TYR A 160 -34.31 -10.04 6.23
C TYR A 160 -35.59 -10.64 5.65
N ILE A 161 -35.73 -10.67 4.32
CA ILE A 161 -36.84 -11.32 3.61
C ILE A 161 -36.85 -12.84 3.91
N ASP A 162 -35.70 -13.50 3.82
CA ASP A 162 -35.53 -14.92 4.13
C ASP A 162 -35.92 -15.24 5.59
N LEU A 163 -35.46 -14.45 6.55
CA LEU A 163 -35.74 -14.65 7.98
C LEU A 163 -37.19 -14.37 8.37
N LEU A 164 -37.89 -13.54 7.59
CA LEU A 164 -39.32 -13.29 7.75
C LEU A 164 -40.19 -14.33 7.01
N GLY A 165 -39.60 -15.19 6.17
CA GLY A 165 -40.33 -16.19 5.39
C GLY A 165 -41.28 -15.57 4.35
N ILE A 166 -41.00 -14.34 3.92
CA ILE A 166 -41.83 -13.64 2.93
C ILE A 166 -41.43 -14.19 1.57
N THR A 167 -42.30 -14.98 0.95
CA THR A 167 -42.10 -15.44 -0.42
C THR A 167 -42.22 -14.24 -1.37
N GLU A 168 -41.22 -14.05 -2.25
CA GLU A 168 -40.96 -12.88 -3.11
C GLU A 168 -42.09 -12.44 -4.07
N ASN A 169 -43.29 -13.00 -3.96
CA ASN A 169 -44.24 -13.00 -5.07
C ASN A 169 -45.18 -11.80 -5.19
N ASN A 170 -45.09 -10.75 -4.38
CA ASN A 170 -45.79 -9.49 -4.70
C ASN A 170 -45.11 -8.26 -4.08
N ASP A 171 -44.92 -7.25 -4.94
CA ASP A 171 -44.37 -5.91 -4.69
C ASP A 171 -42.86 -5.79 -4.46
N LYS A 172 -42.15 -5.56 -5.58
CA LYS A 172 -40.73 -5.16 -5.59
C LYS A 172 -40.48 -3.73 -5.08
N ASP A 173 -41.52 -2.90 -4.94
CA ASP A 173 -41.35 -1.47 -4.69
C ASP A 173 -42.10 -0.89 -3.48
N ASN A 174 -42.92 -1.66 -2.78
CA ASN A 174 -43.56 -1.17 -1.56
C ASN A 174 -43.06 -1.94 -0.34
N VAL A 175 -42.35 -1.19 0.52
CA VAL A 175 -42.69 -1.07 1.94
C VAL A 175 -43.13 -2.40 2.55
N ILE A 176 -42.19 -3.07 3.26
CA ILE A 176 -42.41 -4.19 4.20
C ILE A 176 -43.91 -4.29 4.54
N SER A 177 -44.57 -5.30 3.96
CA SER A 177 -46.03 -5.43 4.01
C SER A 177 -46.53 -5.29 5.45
N MET A 178 -47.73 -4.73 5.63
CA MET A 178 -48.35 -4.53 6.94
C MET A 178 -48.34 -5.81 7.79
N ASP A 179 -48.38 -6.98 7.14
CA ASP A 179 -48.29 -8.31 7.75
C ASP A 179 -46.88 -8.66 8.28
N ALA A 180 -45.83 -8.29 7.55
CA ALA A 180 -44.45 -8.42 8.03
C ALA A 180 -44.16 -7.47 9.21
N ARG A 181 -44.76 -6.26 9.20
CA ARG A 181 -44.74 -5.34 10.34
C ARG A 181 -45.45 -5.95 11.55
N MET A 182 -46.64 -6.53 11.35
CA MET A 182 -47.40 -7.18 12.42
C MET A 182 -46.73 -8.44 12.97
N MET A 183 -45.99 -9.20 12.16
CA MET A 183 -45.19 -10.34 12.65
C MET A 183 -44.03 -9.91 13.55
N ILE A 184 -43.40 -8.77 13.26
CA ILE A 184 -42.34 -8.20 14.12
C ILE A 184 -42.92 -7.72 15.45
N TYR A 185 -44.11 -7.11 15.42
CA TYR A 185 -44.82 -6.62 16.61
C TYR A 185 -45.41 -7.74 17.47
N THR A 186 -45.96 -8.80 16.88
CA THR A 186 -46.57 -9.93 17.63
C THR A 186 -45.54 -10.91 18.20
N CYS A 187 -44.29 -10.82 17.77
CA CYS A 187 -43.15 -11.55 18.31
C CYS A 187 -42.20 -10.59 19.06
N GLU A 188 -42.67 -9.95 20.14
CA GLU A 188 -41.91 -8.99 20.96
C GLU A 188 -40.50 -9.46 21.39
N THR A 189 -40.23 -10.77 21.34
CA THR A 189 -38.89 -11.36 21.58
C THR A 189 -38.30 -12.02 20.33
N LYS A 190 -39.06 -12.81 19.56
CA LYS A 190 -38.52 -13.59 18.42
C LYS A 190 -38.16 -12.76 17.20
N GLY A 191 -38.84 -11.64 16.94
CA GLY A 191 -38.58 -10.79 15.77
C GLY A 191 -37.28 -10.00 15.91
N ILE A 192 -37.03 -9.47 17.11
CA ILE A 192 -35.79 -8.75 17.44
C ILE A 192 -34.59 -9.68 17.31
N HIS A 193 -34.65 -10.90 17.88
CA HIS A 193 -33.56 -11.87 17.75
C HIS A 193 -33.20 -12.17 16.28
N ARG A 194 -34.19 -12.32 15.40
CA ARG A 194 -33.94 -12.55 13.96
C ARG A 194 -33.23 -11.36 13.29
N ILE A 195 -33.56 -10.13 13.67
CA ILE A 195 -32.88 -8.92 13.14
C ILE A 195 -31.42 -8.90 13.60
N PHE A 196 -31.16 -9.20 14.87
CA PHE A 196 -29.80 -9.34 15.39
C PHE A 196 -29.02 -10.43 14.66
N ASP A 197 -29.66 -11.58 14.40
CA ASP A 197 -29.05 -12.67 13.64
C ASP A 197 -28.72 -12.23 12.21
N ALA A 198 -29.61 -11.49 11.54
CA ALA A 198 -29.37 -10.95 10.20
C ALA A 198 -28.13 -10.04 10.15
N TYR A 199 -28.03 -9.10 11.10
CA TYR A 199 -26.88 -8.20 11.18
C TYR A 199 -25.61 -8.95 11.56
N ARG A 200 -25.67 -9.93 12.46
CA ARG A 200 -24.51 -10.75 12.81
C ARG A 200 -23.96 -11.48 11.59
N ILE A 201 -24.83 -12.12 10.82
CA ILE A 201 -24.41 -12.82 9.60
C ILE A 201 -23.85 -11.82 8.56
N CYS A 202 -24.40 -10.61 8.48
CA CYS A 202 -23.85 -9.56 7.61
C CYS A 202 -22.45 -9.12 8.05
N ILE A 203 -22.24 -8.92 9.35
CA ILE A 203 -20.94 -8.56 9.93
C ILE A 203 -19.93 -9.68 9.68
N ASP A 204 -20.31 -10.93 9.91
CA ASP A 204 -19.43 -12.09 9.67
C ASP A 204 -18.99 -12.14 8.20
N LYS A 205 -19.91 -11.92 7.25
CA LYS A 205 -19.58 -11.84 5.82
C LYS A 205 -18.64 -10.67 5.49
N LEU A 206 -18.91 -9.47 6.02
CA LEU A 206 -18.02 -8.31 5.83
C LEU A 206 -16.61 -8.57 6.39
N ILE A 207 -16.51 -9.32 7.49
CA ILE A 207 -15.23 -9.70 8.10
C ILE A 207 -14.49 -10.73 7.23
N GLU A 208 -15.19 -11.68 6.62
CA GLU A 208 -14.58 -12.59 5.64
C GLU A 208 -14.00 -11.81 4.44
N GLU A 209 -14.75 -10.86 3.89
CA GLU A 209 -14.30 -10.01 2.77
C GLU A 209 -13.13 -9.10 3.19
N LEU A 210 -13.19 -8.53 4.40
CA LEU A 210 -12.10 -7.76 5.00
C LEU A 210 -10.83 -8.59 5.15
N ASN A 211 -10.93 -9.82 5.66
CA ASN A 211 -9.81 -10.74 5.80
C ASN A 211 -9.17 -11.09 4.45
N HIS A 212 -9.99 -11.22 3.40
CA HIS A 212 -9.49 -11.39 2.04
C HIS A 212 -8.69 -10.17 1.57
N GLU A 213 -9.17 -8.94 1.80
CA GLU A 213 -8.42 -7.73 1.43
C GLU A 213 -7.16 -7.51 2.30
N ILE A 214 -7.18 -7.91 3.58
CA ILE A 214 -5.99 -7.94 4.45
C ILE A 214 -4.93 -8.87 3.86
N LYS A 215 -5.32 -10.05 3.37
CA LYS A 215 -4.40 -10.96 2.70
C LYS A 215 -3.86 -10.37 1.40
N ASN A 216 -4.74 -9.74 0.61
CA ASN A 216 -4.36 -9.07 -0.63
C ASN A 216 -3.32 -7.96 -0.41
N ILE A 217 -3.47 -7.10 0.61
CA ILE A 217 -2.45 -6.06 0.90
C ILE A 217 -1.11 -6.67 1.30
N VAL A 218 -1.10 -7.77 2.06
CA VAL A 218 0.13 -8.49 2.41
C VAL A 218 0.81 -9.04 1.15
N ASP A 219 0.05 -9.67 0.25
CA ASP A 219 0.57 -10.22 -1.01
C ASP A 219 1.14 -9.11 -1.92
N VAL A 220 0.45 -7.97 -2.03
CA VAL A 220 0.94 -6.80 -2.80
C VAL A 220 2.24 -6.26 -2.20
N CYS A 221 2.34 -6.19 -0.87
CA CYS A 221 3.58 -5.76 -0.19
C CYS A 221 4.73 -6.72 -0.44
N GLN A 222 4.49 -8.03 -0.41
CA GLN A 222 5.50 -9.04 -0.73
C GLN A 222 5.98 -8.93 -2.19
N GLN A 223 5.06 -8.68 -3.13
CA GLN A 223 5.41 -8.45 -4.53
C GLN A 223 6.28 -7.19 -4.69
N LEU A 224 5.95 -6.10 -3.99
CA LEU A 224 6.74 -4.87 -4.00
C LEU A 224 8.15 -5.11 -3.45
N LEU A 225 8.26 -5.81 -2.31
CA LEU A 225 9.54 -6.19 -1.71
C LEU A 225 10.40 -7.00 -2.68
N LYS A 226 9.84 -8.02 -3.32
CA LYS A 226 10.54 -8.85 -4.29
C LYS A 226 11.03 -8.03 -5.49
N LYS A 227 10.17 -7.17 -6.05
CA LYS A 227 10.51 -6.27 -7.16
C LYS A 227 11.69 -5.36 -6.80
N GLU A 228 11.66 -4.76 -5.63
CA GLU A 228 12.74 -3.85 -5.19
C GLU A 228 14.01 -4.60 -4.81
N TRP A 229 13.92 -5.81 -4.26
CA TRP A 229 15.06 -6.69 -4.05
C TRP A 229 15.76 -7.05 -5.37
N ASP A 230 14.99 -7.48 -6.38
CA ASP A 230 15.51 -7.82 -7.70
C ASP A 230 16.16 -6.59 -8.35
N ARG A 231 15.56 -5.41 -8.18
CA ARG A 231 16.12 -4.14 -8.65
C ARG A 231 17.46 -3.82 -7.99
N VAL A 232 17.55 -3.96 -6.67
CA VAL A 232 18.78 -3.74 -5.90
C VAL A 232 19.88 -4.72 -6.34
N LYS A 233 19.52 -5.99 -6.57
CA LYS A 233 20.46 -7.00 -7.08
C LYS A 233 21.01 -6.63 -8.46
N VAL A 234 20.16 -6.16 -9.37
CA VAL A 234 20.62 -5.70 -10.69
C VAL A 234 21.50 -4.45 -10.58
N GLU A 235 21.15 -3.51 -9.69
CA GLU A 235 21.93 -2.30 -9.44
C GLU A 235 23.32 -2.61 -8.83
N SER A 236 23.43 -3.64 -8.00
CA SER A 236 24.71 -4.07 -7.40
C SER A 236 25.60 -4.82 -8.40
N GLU A 237 25.02 -5.70 -9.23
CA GLU A 237 25.76 -6.49 -10.23
C GLU A 237 26.24 -5.63 -11.42
N LYS A 238 25.39 -4.71 -11.92
CA LYS A 238 25.64 -4.00 -13.18
C LYS A 238 26.05 -2.53 -13.00
N GLY A 239 26.09 -2.04 -11.76
CA GLY A 239 26.04 -0.60 -11.49
C GLY A 239 24.70 0.00 -11.92
N LYS A 240 24.50 1.33 -11.78
CA LYS A 240 23.23 2.03 -12.09
C LYS A 240 22.52 1.41 -13.29
N CYS A 241 21.29 0.94 -13.08
CA CYS A 241 20.30 0.62 -14.12
C CYS A 241 20.02 1.87 -14.96
N THR A 242 20.97 2.22 -15.81
CA THR A 242 20.79 3.27 -16.80
C THR A 242 19.84 2.72 -17.83
N GLY A 243 18.57 3.14 -17.73
CA GLY A 243 17.65 3.08 -18.85
C GLY A 243 18.41 3.51 -20.12
N ASN A 244 18.20 2.73 -21.18
CA ASN A 244 18.98 2.57 -22.42
C ASN A 244 19.57 3.84 -23.09
N LYS A 245 19.20 5.06 -22.66
CA LYS A 245 19.65 6.34 -23.23
C LYS A 245 20.98 6.86 -22.67
N LYS A 246 21.37 6.57 -21.42
CA LYS A 246 22.61 7.13 -20.83
C LYS A 246 23.90 6.36 -21.17
N LYS A 247 23.81 5.10 -21.59
CA LYS A 247 24.98 4.32 -22.05
C LYS A 247 25.67 4.95 -23.27
N LYS A 248 24.90 5.59 -24.16
CA LYS A 248 25.45 6.22 -25.38
C LYS A 248 26.35 7.43 -25.07
N LEU A 249 26.00 8.23 -24.06
CA LEU A 249 26.75 9.45 -23.72
C LEU A 249 28.03 9.12 -22.94
N VAL A 250 27.96 8.22 -21.95
CA VAL A 250 29.15 7.82 -21.18
C VAL A 250 30.14 7.08 -22.07
N TYR A 251 29.67 6.20 -22.96
CA TYR A 251 30.55 5.51 -23.91
C TYR A 251 31.22 6.48 -24.89
N CYS A 252 30.52 7.53 -25.32
CA CYS A 252 31.09 8.58 -26.18
C CYS A 252 32.19 9.36 -25.46
N ILE A 253 31.96 9.75 -24.21
CA ILE A 253 32.94 10.50 -23.41
C ILE A 253 34.15 9.62 -23.09
N THR A 254 33.97 8.36 -22.65
CA THR A 254 35.10 7.46 -22.37
C THR A 254 35.90 7.12 -23.63
N ARG A 255 35.25 7.03 -24.80
CA ARG A 255 35.95 6.82 -26.07
C ARG A 255 36.74 8.05 -26.49
N GLN A 256 36.22 9.26 -26.31
CA GLN A 256 36.96 10.49 -26.58
C GLN A 256 38.18 10.64 -25.66
N PHE A 257 38.03 10.35 -24.36
CA PHE A 257 39.17 10.35 -23.44
C PHE A 257 40.19 9.26 -23.78
N LEU A 258 39.77 8.04 -24.14
CA LEU A 258 40.68 6.98 -24.56
C LEU A 258 41.46 7.38 -25.82
N VAL A 259 40.80 8.01 -26.80
CA VAL A 259 41.45 8.50 -28.02
C VAL A 259 42.47 9.58 -27.70
N ILE A 260 42.14 10.55 -26.85
CA ILE A 260 43.07 11.61 -26.42
C ILE A 260 44.27 11.04 -25.65
N TYR A 261 44.03 10.05 -24.79
CA TYR A 261 45.11 9.37 -24.06
C TYR A 261 46.01 8.56 -24.97
N CYS A 262 45.44 7.77 -25.89
CA CYS A 262 46.22 7.01 -26.87
C CYS A 262 46.99 7.94 -27.80
N SER A 263 46.40 9.03 -28.28
CA SER A 263 47.10 9.99 -29.14
C SER A 263 48.22 10.71 -28.38
N GLY A 264 47.96 11.15 -27.14
CA GLY A 264 48.98 11.79 -26.31
C GLY A 264 50.13 10.86 -25.98
N PHE A 265 49.84 9.59 -25.67
CA PHE A 265 50.86 8.58 -25.37
C PHE A 265 51.71 8.21 -26.60
N ILE A 266 51.09 8.10 -27.78
CA ILE A 266 51.81 7.88 -29.05
C ILE A 266 52.74 9.07 -29.34
N ILE A 267 52.27 10.31 -29.19
CA ILE A 267 53.12 11.50 -29.39
C ILE A 267 54.30 11.49 -28.43
N LEU A 268 54.09 11.08 -27.18
CA LEU A 268 55.13 11.01 -26.16
C LEU A 268 56.18 9.92 -26.46
N ILE A 269 55.75 8.76 -26.96
CA ILE A 269 56.64 7.69 -27.44
C ILE A 269 57.45 8.17 -28.66
N VAL A 270 56.80 8.83 -29.62
CA VAL A 270 57.47 9.32 -30.84
C VAL A 270 58.50 10.39 -30.49
N ALA A 271 58.16 11.35 -29.62
CA ALA A 271 59.10 12.35 -29.14
C ALA A 271 60.29 11.71 -28.40
N PHE A 272 60.02 10.68 -27.59
CA PHE A 272 61.07 9.93 -26.90
C PHE A 272 62.00 9.20 -27.87
N LEU A 273 61.46 8.54 -28.90
CA LEU A 273 62.27 7.88 -29.94
C LEU A 273 63.12 8.89 -30.71
N ILE A 274 62.58 10.06 -31.06
CA ILE A 274 63.34 11.12 -31.74
C ILE A 274 64.53 11.56 -30.89
N ILE A 275 64.34 11.75 -29.58
CA ILE A 275 65.44 12.13 -28.65
C ILE A 275 66.46 11.01 -28.49
N LEU A 276 66.06 9.75 -28.64
CA LEU A 276 66.96 8.59 -28.45
C LEU A 276 67.83 8.31 -29.68
N PHE A 277 67.35 8.70 -30.87
CA PHE A 277 68.05 8.52 -32.14
C PHE A 277 68.80 9.78 -32.63
N HIS A 278 68.68 10.91 -31.92
CA HIS A 278 69.46 12.13 -32.15
C HIS A 278 70.50 12.33 -31.06
#